data_AF-D3BAM7-F1
#
_entry.id   AF-D3BAM7-F1
#
_cell.length_a   1.000
_cell.length_b   1.000
_cell.length_c   1.000
_cell.angle_alpha   90.00
_cell.angle_beta   90.00
_cell.angle_gamma   90.00
#
_symmetry.space_group_name_H-M   'P 1'
#
loop_
_entity.id
_entity.type
_entity.pdbx_description
1 polymer ?
#
loop_
_entity_poly.entity_id
_entity_poly.type
_entity_poly.pdbx_seq_one_letter_code
_entity_poly.pdbx_strand_id
1 'polypeptide(L)'
;MSYKGSTQVKSWIFTKQELEQQRNSVNNAFCESLKAASGVSDTSNLVTPYEEQQLLFHYKKMIMQIGQQMNLPDAVYILLEEISDGSQSQAGNESLPLYGLLLDINDLVAGNQHSKWLNSSTFTFETIYEAAKKFVLKSVVTDCCFLYHPYQIALACLDLAWPPFSKLLIKSKKDEKKTKKSSSSSGSNKKQKTDKQSPVNLSSPTTTDGNSNTTSDPMAVDVQTTTQ
;
A
#
# COMPACT_ATOMS: atom_id res chain seq x y z
N MET A 1 7.68 -12.86 15.84
CA MET A 1 6.53 -13.30 15.01
C MET A 1 6.77 -12.82 13.57
N SER A 2 6.38 -13.58 12.55
CA SER A 2 6.51 -13.15 11.15
C SER A 2 5.29 -12.33 10.73
N TYR A 3 5.50 -11.21 10.04
CA TYR A 3 4.41 -10.35 9.53
C TYR A 3 3.42 -11.12 8.66
N LYS A 4 3.85 -12.18 7.95
CA LYS A 4 2.96 -13.07 7.17
C LYS A 4 1.84 -13.72 7.98
N GLY A 5 1.98 -13.80 9.31
CA GLY A 5 0.98 -14.36 10.20
C GLY A 5 0.01 -13.33 10.80
N SER A 6 0.22 -12.03 10.56
CA SER A 6 -0.57 -10.94 11.16
C SER A 6 -2.01 -10.93 10.65
N THR A 7 -2.93 -10.37 11.45
CA THR A 7 -4.32 -10.11 11.04
C THR A 7 -4.37 -9.15 9.86
N GLN A 8 -3.49 -8.15 9.85
CA GLN A 8 -3.37 -7.21 8.73
C GLN A 8 -3.16 -7.93 7.39
N VAL A 9 -2.20 -8.85 7.30
CA VAL A 9 -1.94 -9.58 6.04
C VAL A 9 -3.11 -10.47 5.63
N LYS A 10 -3.80 -11.06 6.60
CA LYS A 10 -4.88 -12.02 6.35
C LYS A 10 -6.21 -11.35 5.99
N SER A 11 -6.47 -10.18 6.57
CA SER A 11 -7.80 -9.57 6.56
C SER A 11 -7.83 -8.17 5.94
N TRP A 12 -6.68 -7.52 5.77
CA TRP A 12 -6.59 -6.10 5.40
C TRP A 12 -5.68 -5.82 4.21
N ILE A 13 -5.16 -6.86 3.55
CA ILE A 13 -4.42 -6.72 2.28
C ILE A 13 -5.28 -7.30 1.15
N PHE A 14 -5.65 -6.44 0.21
CA PHE A 14 -6.53 -6.72 -0.90
C PHE A 14 -5.85 -6.47 -2.24
N THR A 15 -6.33 -7.11 -3.29
CA THR A 15 -6.12 -6.62 -4.64
C THR A 15 -6.96 -5.36 -4.89
N LYS A 16 -6.58 -4.56 -5.90
CA LYS A 16 -7.33 -3.35 -6.26
C LYS A 16 -8.79 -3.66 -6.59
N GLN A 17 -9.05 -4.77 -7.29
CA GLN A 17 -10.39 -5.19 -7.67
C GLN A 17 -11.22 -5.64 -6.47
N GLU A 18 -10.64 -6.40 -5.54
CA GLU A 18 -11.33 -6.84 -4.32
C GLU A 18 -11.73 -5.64 -3.45
N LEU A 19 -10.84 -4.66 -3.29
CA LEU A 19 -11.13 -3.46 -2.50
C LEU A 19 -12.28 -2.64 -3.12
N GLU A 20 -12.29 -2.50 -4.44
CA GLU A 20 -13.37 -1.82 -5.17
C GLU A 20 -14.69 -2.59 -5.08
N GLN A 21 -14.64 -3.92 -5.24
CA GLN A 21 -15.81 -4.79 -5.09
C GLN A 21 -16.40 -4.70 -3.68
N GLN A 22 -15.55 -4.68 -2.64
CA GLN A 22 -15.99 -4.57 -1.26
C GLN A 22 -16.67 -3.23 -0.98
N ARG A 23 -16.11 -2.11 -1.48
CA ARG A 23 -16.73 -0.78 -1.39
C ARG A 23 -18.10 -0.75 -2.06
N ASN A 24 -18.19 -1.25 -3.29
CA ASN A 24 -19.43 -1.31 -4.03
C ASN A 24 -20.47 -2.19 -3.31
N SER A 25 -20.04 -3.33 -2.76
CA SER A 25 -20.92 -4.23 -2.01
C SER A 25 -21.50 -3.57 -0.76
N VAL A 26 -20.68 -2.86 0.01
CA VAL A 26 -21.13 -2.18 1.24
C VAL A 26 -22.07 -1.02 0.90
N ASN A 27 -21.72 -0.20 -0.09
CA ASN A 27 -22.55 0.92 -0.55
C ASN A 27 -23.92 0.44 -1.08
N ASN A 28 -23.93 -0.63 -1.88
CA ASN A 28 -25.17 -1.24 -2.38
C ASN A 28 -26.04 -1.78 -1.25
N ALA A 29 -25.45 -2.51 -0.29
CA ALA A 29 -26.18 -3.04 0.86
C ALA A 29 -26.80 -1.91 1.72
N PHE A 30 -26.10 -0.79 1.88
CA PHE A 30 -26.62 0.40 2.55
C PHE A 30 -27.79 1.01 1.77
N CYS A 31 -27.65 1.18 0.45
CA CYS A 31 -28.71 1.71 -0.40
C CYS A 31 -29.97 0.83 -0.39
N GLU A 32 -29.82 -0.49 -0.43
CA GLU A 32 -30.93 -1.44 -0.31
C GLU A 32 -31.63 -1.33 1.05
N SER A 33 -30.85 -1.26 2.13
CA SER A 33 -31.38 -1.09 3.49
C SER A 33 -32.16 0.22 3.63
N LEU A 34 -31.65 1.31 3.04
CA LEU A 34 -32.29 2.61 3.07
C LEU A 34 -33.59 2.65 2.25
N LYS A 35 -33.61 2.00 1.07
CA LYS A 35 -34.83 1.84 0.25
C LYS A 35 -35.90 1.09 1.03
N ALA A 36 -35.51 0.00 1.70
CA ALA A 36 -36.43 -0.80 2.51
C ALA A 36 -37.01 0.00 3.69
N ALA A 37 -36.21 0.84 4.33
CA ALA A 37 -36.63 1.63 5.49
C ALA A 37 -37.46 2.88 5.14
N SER A 38 -37.13 3.57 4.06
CA SER A 38 -37.76 4.86 3.71
C SER A 38 -38.95 4.74 2.77
N GLY A 39 -39.07 3.65 2.01
CA GLY A 39 -40.10 3.48 0.97
C GLY A 39 -39.93 4.44 -0.22
N VAL A 40 -38.84 5.22 -0.27
CA VAL A 40 -38.54 6.14 -1.37
C VAL A 40 -37.81 5.36 -2.46
N SER A 41 -38.37 5.38 -3.68
CA SER A 41 -37.79 4.73 -4.86
C SER A 41 -36.68 5.55 -5.51
N ASP A 42 -36.66 6.87 -5.27
CA ASP A 42 -35.67 7.77 -5.84
C ASP A 42 -34.35 7.72 -5.06
N THR A 43 -33.30 7.31 -5.75
CA THR A 43 -31.93 7.25 -5.21
C THR A 43 -30.96 8.17 -5.92
N SER A 44 -31.46 9.15 -6.68
CA SER A 44 -30.60 10.11 -7.39
C SER A 44 -29.70 10.91 -6.45
N ASN A 45 -30.11 11.06 -5.18
CA ASN A 45 -29.40 11.83 -4.15
C ASN A 45 -28.52 10.98 -3.22
N LEU A 46 -28.39 9.66 -3.48
CA LEU A 46 -27.52 8.81 -2.68
C LEU A 46 -26.07 8.92 -3.13
N VAL A 47 -25.18 8.88 -2.14
CA VAL A 47 -23.73 8.99 -2.35
C VAL A 47 -23.24 7.74 -3.09
N THR A 48 -22.65 7.94 -4.26
CA THR A 48 -22.01 6.87 -5.02
C THR A 48 -20.75 6.36 -4.32
N PRO A 49 -20.29 5.13 -4.59
CA PRO A 49 -19.04 4.60 -4.01
C PRO A 49 -17.82 5.51 -4.25
N TYR A 50 -17.79 6.19 -5.40
CA TYR A 50 -16.73 7.13 -5.73
C TYR A 50 -16.80 8.42 -4.87
N GLU A 51 -17.98 9.01 -4.72
CA GLU A 51 -18.16 10.19 -3.85
C GLU A 51 -17.87 9.86 -2.39
N GLU A 52 -18.28 8.68 -1.93
CA GLU A 52 -17.96 8.17 -0.60
C GLU A 52 -16.44 8.08 -0.39
N GLN A 53 -15.71 7.57 -1.39
CA GLN A 53 -14.25 7.52 -1.35
C GLN A 53 -13.63 8.93 -1.28
N GLN A 54 -14.15 9.90 -2.05
CA GLN A 54 -13.67 11.29 -1.97
C GLN A 54 -13.92 11.90 -0.59
N LEU A 55 -15.09 11.61 0.00
CA LEU A 55 -15.44 12.08 1.33
C LEU A 55 -14.53 11.46 2.40
N LEU A 56 -14.21 10.16 2.28
CA LEU A 56 -13.24 9.50 3.16
C LEU A 56 -11.85 10.14 3.05
N PHE A 57 -11.36 10.42 1.84
CA PHE A 57 -10.07 11.11 1.67
C PHE A 57 -10.08 12.52 2.27
N HIS A 58 -11.19 13.25 2.11
CA HIS A 58 -11.37 14.55 2.73
C HIS A 58 -11.27 14.47 4.26
N TYR A 59 -12.01 13.56 4.89
CA TYR A 59 -11.99 13.40 6.35
C TYR A 59 -10.64 12.88 6.87
N LYS A 60 -9.98 11.94 6.18
CA LYS A 60 -8.62 11.51 6.52
C LYS A 60 -7.65 12.70 6.55
N LYS A 61 -7.70 13.57 5.54
CA LYS A 61 -6.87 14.78 5.50
C LYS A 61 -7.20 15.75 6.64
N MET A 62 -8.49 15.94 6.94
CA MET A 62 -8.93 16.79 8.06
C MET A 62 -8.41 16.26 9.41
N ILE A 63 -8.49 14.95 9.66
CA ILE A 63 -7.97 14.31 10.88
C ILE A 63 -6.46 14.55 11.03
N MET A 64 -5.70 14.40 9.93
CA MET A 64 -4.26 14.70 9.96
C MET A 64 -3.97 16.17 10.28
N GLN A 65 -4.73 17.11 9.69
CA GLN A 65 -4.57 18.54 9.98
C GLN A 65 -4.87 18.86 11.45
N ILE A 66 -5.93 18.28 12.00
CA ILE A 66 -6.29 18.45 13.42
C ILE A 66 -5.16 17.92 14.31
N GLY A 67 -4.65 16.72 14.07
CA GLY A 67 -3.57 16.20 14.91
C GLY A 67 -2.28 17.04 14.78
N GLN A 68 -1.99 17.60 13.59
CA GLN A 68 -0.85 18.50 13.41
C GLN A 68 -1.01 19.77 14.26
N GLN A 69 -2.21 20.36 14.27
CA GLN A 69 -2.52 21.51 15.13
C GLN A 69 -2.42 21.18 16.62
N MET A 70 -2.68 19.92 16.99
CA MET A 70 -2.56 19.43 18.36
C MET A 70 -1.15 18.94 18.73
N ASN A 71 -0.16 19.07 17.83
CA ASN A 71 1.20 18.54 18.00
C ASN A 71 1.23 17.04 18.39
N LEU A 72 0.31 16.24 17.83
CA LEU A 72 0.31 14.81 18.08
C LEU A 72 1.51 14.14 17.39
N PRO A 73 2.19 13.17 18.05
CA PRO A 73 3.29 12.42 17.43
C PRO A 73 2.84 11.72 16.15
N ASP A 74 3.75 11.60 15.18
CA ASP A 74 3.41 11.03 13.87
C ASP A 74 2.89 9.58 13.94
N ALA A 75 3.33 8.83 14.95
CA ALA A 75 2.85 7.48 15.21
C ALA A 75 1.34 7.43 15.49
N VAL A 76 0.76 8.50 16.06
CA VAL A 76 -0.69 8.54 16.36
C VAL A 76 -1.52 8.53 15.07
N TYR A 77 -1.04 9.12 13.98
CA TYR A 77 -1.78 9.08 12.70
C TYR A 77 -1.78 7.70 12.07
N ILE A 78 -0.72 6.91 12.31
CA ILE A 78 -0.60 5.55 11.79
C ILE A 78 -1.49 4.61 12.62
N LEU A 79 -1.51 4.78 13.94
CA LEU A 79 -2.34 4.01 14.87
C LEU A 79 -3.84 4.21 14.71
N LEU A 80 -4.31 5.35 14.18
CA LEU A 80 -5.72 5.58 13.93
C LEU A 80 -6.32 4.58 12.91
N GLU A 81 -5.50 3.93 12.08
CA GLU A 81 -5.96 2.80 11.26
C GLU A 81 -5.98 1.46 12.04
N GLU A 82 -5.08 1.25 13.01
CA GLU A 82 -5.02 0.00 13.81
C GLU A 82 -6.14 -0.11 14.85
N ILE A 83 -6.64 1.01 15.40
CA ILE A 83 -7.69 0.99 16.44
C ILE A 83 -9.00 0.34 15.94
N SER A 84 -9.20 0.22 14.63
CA SER A 84 -10.36 -0.49 14.07
C SER A 84 -10.36 -2.00 14.37
N ASP A 85 -9.22 -2.62 14.70
CA ASP A 85 -9.10 -4.08 14.82
C ASP A 85 -9.29 -4.60 16.26
N GLY A 86 -9.65 -3.73 17.22
CA GLY A 86 -10.01 -4.08 18.61
C GLY A 86 -8.94 -4.83 19.42
N SER A 87 -7.78 -5.06 18.82
CA SER A 87 -6.67 -5.81 19.37
C SER A 87 -5.76 -4.80 20.06
N GLN A 88 -5.59 -4.91 21.37
CA GLN A 88 -4.55 -4.17 22.10
C GLN A 88 -3.17 -4.61 21.57
N SER A 89 -2.72 -4.01 20.46
CA SER A 89 -1.33 -4.08 20.05
C SER A 89 -0.53 -3.17 20.99
N GLN A 90 0.58 -3.68 21.53
CA GLN A 90 1.58 -2.82 22.14
C GLN A 90 2.03 -1.84 21.06
N ALA A 91 1.65 -0.56 21.19
CA ALA A 91 2.00 0.53 20.30
C ALA A 91 3.53 0.65 20.19
N GLY A 92 4.09 -0.10 19.24
CA GLY A 92 5.52 -0.19 19.00
C GLY A 92 5.90 0.65 17.81
N ASN A 93 6.19 1.94 18.03
CA ASN A 93 6.92 2.85 17.15
C ASN A 93 6.85 2.52 15.62
N GLU A 94 5.68 2.61 14.99
CA GLU A 94 5.45 2.16 13.59
C GLU A 94 6.23 2.91 12.49
N SER A 95 7.08 3.89 12.81
CA SER A 95 8.17 4.33 11.91
C SER A 95 9.28 3.28 11.73
N LEU A 96 9.19 2.13 12.43
CA LEU A 96 10.13 1.01 12.43
C LEU A 96 10.55 0.51 11.03
N PRO A 97 9.67 0.38 10.01
CA PRO A 97 10.09 -0.16 8.72
C PRO A 97 11.03 0.79 7.98
N LEU A 98 10.74 2.10 8.00
CA LEU A 98 11.57 3.10 7.32
C LEU A 98 12.89 3.29 8.07
N TYR A 99 12.84 3.40 9.39
CA TYR A 99 14.05 3.54 10.21
C TYR A 99 14.93 2.29 10.15
N GLY A 100 14.34 1.09 10.22
CA GLY A 100 15.05 -0.17 10.07
C GLY A 100 15.71 -0.31 8.69
N LEU A 101 15.00 0.04 7.61
CA LEU A 101 15.56 0.10 6.26
C LEU A 101 16.77 1.03 6.17
N LEU A 102 16.68 2.19 6.81
CA LEU A 102 17.75 3.17 6.82
C LEU A 102 18.97 2.69 7.63
N LEU A 103 18.77 1.98 8.73
CA LEU A 103 19.85 1.33 9.48
C LEU A 103 20.54 0.24 8.64
N ASP A 104 19.76 -0.62 7.97
CA ASP A 104 20.30 -1.65 7.07
C ASP A 104 21.16 -1.04 5.95
N ILE A 105 20.72 0.11 5.41
CA ILE A 105 21.48 0.86 4.40
C ILE A 105 22.76 1.43 5.00
N ASN A 106 22.70 2.01 6.20
CA ASN A 106 23.86 2.53 6.87
C ASN A 106 24.92 1.44 7.10
N ASP A 107 24.51 0.25 7.53
CA ASP A 107 25.40 -0.89 7.75
C ASP A 107 25.99 -1.41 6.42
N LEU A 108 25.18 -1.50 5.36
CA LEU A 108 25.64 -1.86 4.01
C LEU A 108 26.67 -0.88 3.45
N VAL A 109 26.54 0.41 3.78
CA VAL A 109 27.48 1.44 3.35
C VAL A 109 28.74 1.45 4.23
N ALA A 110 28.62 1.17 5.53
CA ALA A 110 29.76 1.10 6.45
C ALA A 110 30.66 -0.12 6.16
N GLY A 111 30.08 -1.26 5.79
CA GLY A 111 30.82 -2.49 5.48
C GLY A 111 31.54 -2.48 4.13
N ASN A 112 31.06 -1.68 3.18
CA ASN A 112 31.76 -1.45 1.92
C ASN A 112 32.68 -0.24 2.06
N GLN A 113 33.92 -0.33 1.57
CA GLN A 113 34.88 0.79 1.47
C GLN A 113 34.38 1.98 0.58
N HIS A 114 33.08 2.06 0.31
CA HIS A 114 32.36 3.12 -0.38
C HIS A 114 31.95 4.30 0.53
N SER A 115 32.55 4.45 1.70
CA SER A 115 32.39 5.62 2.59
C SER A 115 32.70 6.96 1.93
N LYS A 116 33.36 6.95 0.77
CA LYS A 116 33.57 8.14 -0.08
C LYS A 116 32.28 8.82 -0.55
N TRP A 117 31.16 8.11 -0.63
CA TRP A 117 29.88 8.69 -1.03
C TRP A 117 29.28 9.54 0.09
N LEU A 118 29.05 8.96 1.27
CA LEU A 118 28.40 9.67 2.39
C LEU A 118 29.16 10.95 2.77
N ASN A 119 30.48 10.95 2.59
CA ASN A 119 31.32 12.10 2.91
C ASN A 119 31.36 13.18 1.82
N SER A 120 30.86 12.92 0.60
CA SER A 120 31.09 13.80 -0.55
C SER A 120 29.89 14.68 -0.95
N SER A 121 28.77 14.62 -0.23
CA SER A 121 27.58 15.36 -0.65
C SER A 121 26.79 15.89 0.53
N THR A 122 26.23 17.07 0.33
CA THR A 122 25.30 17.90 1.12
C THR A 122 24.06 17.20 1.69
N PHE A 123 24.01 15.88 1.73
CA PHE A 123 22.84 15.09 2.03
C PHE A 123 23.12 14.19 3.24
N THR A 124 22.44 14.47 4.35
CA THR A 124 22.53 13.73 5.60
C THR A 124 21.47 12.64 5.67
N PHE A 125 21.70 11.62 6.50
CA PHE A 125 20.69 10.60 6.83
C PHE A 125 19.35 11.25 7.23
N GLU A 126 19.42 12.28 8.06
CA GLU A 126 18.27 13.03 8.55
C GLU A 126 17.46 13.66 7.41
N THR A 127 18.13 14.22 6.40
CA THR A 127 17.43 14.85 5.26
C THR A 127 16.71 13.82 4.39
N ILE A 128 17.26 12.62 4.22
CA ILE A 128 16.58 11.52 3.50
C ILE A 128 15.39 11.03 4.31
N TYR A 129 15.57 10.82 5.61
CA TYR A 129 14.51 10.36 6.49
C TYR A 129 13.32 11.33 6.47
N GLU A 130 13.58 12.63 6.68
CA GLU A 130 12.54 13.65 6.67
C GLU A 130 11.86 13.80 5.29
N ALA A 131 12.60 13.61 4.19
CA ALA A 131 12.02 13.59 2.85
C ALA A 131 11.12 12.36 2.64
N ALA A 132 11.59 11.16 2.99
CA ALA A 132 10.85 9.90 2.86
C ALA A 132 9.61 9.87 3.75
N LYS A 133 9.73 10.39 4.98
CA LYS A 133 8.63 10.51 5.94
C LYS A 133 7.45 11.31 5.39
N LYS A 134 7.70 12.39 4.64
CA LYS A 134 6.64 13.14 3.95
C LYS A 134 5.88 12.29 2.94
N PHE A 135 6.54 11.37 2.25
CA PHE A 135 5.87 10.44 1.33
C PHE A 135 5.12 9.33 2.07
N VAL A 136 5.66 8.84 3.20
CA VAL A 136 4.94 7.88 4.06
C VAL A 136 3.62 8.50 4.54
N LEU A 137 3.65 9.71 5.09
CA LEU A 137 2.43 10.42 5.51
C LEU A 137 1.42 10.61 4.37
N LYS A 138 1.90 10.87 3.14
CA LYS A 138 1.04 10.93 1.95
C LYS A 138 0.45 9.58 1.55
N SER A 139 1.14 8.47 1.81
CA SER A 139 0.62 7.13 1.50
C SER A 139 -0.45 6.66 2.47
N VAL A 140 -0.46 7.14 3.72
CA VAL A 140 -1.47 6.79 4.73
C VAL A 140 -2.85 7.31 4.35
N VAL A 141 -2.92 8.43 3.62
CA VAL A 141 -4.20 8.96 3.11
C VAL A 141 -4.69 8.28 1.85
N THR A 142 -3.92 7.35 1.26
CA THR A 142 -4.32 6.62 0.05
C THR A 142 -4.68 5.18 0.40
N ASP A 143 -5.04 4.40 -0.63
CA ASP A 143 -5.32 2.97 -0.49
C ASP A 143 -4.03 2.13 -0.33
N CYS A 144 -2.85 2.74 -0.26
CA CYS A 144 -1.58 2.01 -0.21
C CYS A 144 -1.51 1.01 0.96
N CYS A 145 -2.04 1.37 2.13
CA CYS A 145 -2.07 0.51 3.32
C CYS A 145 -2.86 -0.79 3.11
N PHE A 146 -3.85 -0.78 2.20
CA PHE A 146 -4.67 -1.94 1.87
C PHE A 146 -4.10 -2.76 0.72
N LEU A 147 -3.15 -2.22 -0.05
CA LEU A 147 -2.64 -2.85 -1.28
C LEU A 147 -1.22 -3.40 -1.12
N TYR A 148 -0.43 -2.83 -0.21
CA TYR A 148 0.99 -3.11 -0.12
C TYR A 148 1.43 -3.36 1.32
N HIS A 149 2.44 -4.20 1.46
CA HIS A 149 3.08 -4.40 2.75
C HIS A 149 3.79 -3.09 3.19
N PRO A 150 3.79 -2.71 4.48
CA PRO A 150 4.48 -1.53 4.99
C PRO A 150 5.94 -1.38 4.54
N TYR A 151 6.69 -2.49 4.48
CA TYR A 151 8.04 -2.52 3.92
C TYR A 151 8.12 -2.07 2.46
N GLN A 152 7.17 -2.49 1.62
CA GLN A 152 7.12 -2.08 0.21
C GLN A 152 6.79 -0.60 0.08
N ILE A 153 5.87 -0.10 0.91
CA ILE A 153 5.52 1.32 0.96
C ILE A 153 6.75 2.14 1.37
N ALA A 154 7.42 1.76 2.47
CA ALA A 154 8.63 2.43 2.95
C ALA A 154 9.74 2.43 1.89
N LEU A 155 9.95 1.31 1.20
CA LEU A 155 10.93 1.19 0.12
C LEU A 155 10.61 2.13 -1.06
N ALA A 156 9.33 2.22 -1.46
CA ALA A 156 8.88 3.12 -2.51
C ALA A 156 9.03 4.59 -2.09
N CYS A 157 8.67 4.94 -0.86
CA CYS A 157 8.85 6.29 -0.31
C CYS A 157 10.34 6.69 -0.27
N LEU A 158 11.22 5.74 0.05
CA LEU A 158 12.66 5.96 0.06
C LEU A 158 13.21 6.14 -1.35
N ASP A 159 12.76 5.36 -2.33
CA ASP A 159 13.15 5.52 -3.74
C ASP A 159 12.69 6.88 -4.32
N LEU A 160 11.50 7.35 -3.93
CA LEU A 160 10.99 8.68 -4.30
C LEU A 160 11.80 9.81 -3.64
N ALA A 161 12.20 9.64 -2.37
CA ALA A 161 13.01 10.63 -1.65
C ALA A 161 14.46 10.65 -2.12
N TRP A 162 14.98 9.49 -2.57
CA TRP A 162 16.38 9.33 -2.95
C TRP A 162 16.52 8.41 -4.17
N PRO A 163 16.31 8.91 -5.40
CA PRO A 163 16.34 8.09 -6.62
C PRO A 163 17.63 7.27 -6.86
N PRO A 164 18.85 7.68 -6.41
CA PRO A 164 20.03 6.81 -6.47
C PRO A 164 19.89 5.49 -5.70
N PHE A 165 18.98 5.40 -4.74
CA PHE A 165 18.74 4.24 -3.89
C PHE A 165 18.39 2.96 -4.66
N SER A 166 17.47 3.02 -5.63
CA SER A 166 17.11 1.84 -6.43
C SER A 166 18.31 1.20 -7.13
N LYS A 167 19.24 2.03 -7.63
CA LYS A 167 20.47 1.55 -8.27
C LYS A 167 21.36 0.77 -7.30
N LEU A 168 21.46 1.23 -6.05
CA LEU A 168 22.19 0.53 -4.99
C LEU A 168 21.54 -0.82 -4.65
N LEU A 169 20.21 -0.82 -4.46
CA LEU A 169 19.47 -2.03 -4.10
C LEU A 169 19.57 -3.12 -5.18
N ILE A 170 19.55 -2.72 -6.45
CA ILE A 170 19.73 -3.64 -7.58
C ILE A 170 21.16 -4.20 -7.59
N LYS A 171 22.16 -3.37 -7.27
CA LYS A 171 23.56 -3.80 -7.21
C LYS A 171 23.80 -4.82 -6.10
N SER A 172 23.33 -4.54 -4.87
CA SER A 172 23.50 -5.46 -3.73
C SER A 172 22.86 -6.85 -4.00
N LYS A 173 21.66 -6.89 -4.58
CA LYS A 173 21.00 -8.15 -4.96
C LYS A 173 21.76 -8.92 -6.05
N LYS A 174 22.46 -8.23 -6.96
CA LYS A 174 23.30 -8.89 -7.96
C LYS A 174 24.54 -9.52 -7.32
N ASP A 175 25.13 -8.83 -6.35
CA ASP A 175 26.32 -9.31 -5.66
C ASP A 175 25.99 -10.52 -4.76
N GLU A 176 24.85 -10.52 -4.06
CA GLU A 176 24.37 -11.70 -3.32
C GLU A 176 24.18 -12.95 -4.20
N LYS A 177 23.65 -12.77 -5.42
CA LYS A 177 23.46 -13.88 -6.38
C LYS A 177 24.80 -14.44 -6.86
N LYS A 178 25.83 -13.62 -7.01
CA LYS A 178 27.18 -14.08 -7.39
C LYS A 178 27.80 -14.92 -6.29
N THR A 179 27.73 -14.46 -5.04
CA THR A 179 28.31 -15.16 -3.88
C THR A 179 27.69 -16.54 -3.66
N LYS A 180 26.37 -16.70 -3.87
CA LYS A 180 25.70 -18.02 -3.79
C LYS A 180 26.07 -18.97 -4.93
N LYS A 181 26.47 -18.44 -6.09
CA LYS A 181 26.87 -19.28 -7.24
C LYS A 181 28.31 -19.81 -7.10
N SER A 182 29.20 -19.08 -6.43
CA SER A 182 30.59 -19.51 -6.19
C SER A 182 30.75 -20.54 -5.07
N SER A 183 29.79 -20.66 -4.14
CA SER A 183 29.84 -21.63 -3.04
C SER A 183 29.23 -23.00 -3.37
N SER A 184 28.69 -23.20 -4.58
CA SER A 184 28.04 -24.46 -5.01
C SER A 184 28.88 -25.33 -5.96
N SER A 185 30.13 -24.96 -6.27
CA SER A 185 30.99 -25.71 -7.21
C SER A 185 32.01 -26.66 -6.57
N SER A 186 31.91 -26.98 -5.28
CA SER A 186 32.80 -27.95 -4.62
C SER A 186 32.02 -28.87 -3.68
N GLY A 187 31.41 -29.94 -4.22
CA GLY A 187 30.68 -30.91 -3.41
C GLY A 187 30.18 -32.09 -4.22
N SER A 188 31.03 -33.10 -4.34
CA SER A 188 30.79 -34.39 -4.99
C SER A 188 29.56 -35.13 -4.43
N ASN A 189 28.75 -35.68 -5.35
CA ASN A 189 27.85 -36.82 -5.23
C ASN A 189 27.63 -37.45 -3.83
N LYS A 190 26.41 -37.34 -3.29
CA LYS A 190 25.75 -38.49 -2.64
C LYS A 190 24.24 -38.43 -2.84
N LYS A 191 23.76 -39.34 -3.69
CA LYS A 191 22.38 -39.57 -4.10
C LYS A 191 21.57 -40.06 -2.89
N GLN A 192 20.70 -39.22 -2.34
CA GLN A 192 19.63 -39.66 -1.45
C GLN A 192 18.28 -39.28 -2.09
N LYS A 193 17.50 -40.33 -2.34
CA LYS A 193 16.18 -40.34 -2.95
C LYS A 193 15.18 -40.13 -1.82
N THR A 194 14.49 -38.99 -1.81
CA THR A 194 13.31 -38.77 -0.97
C THR A 194 12.22 -38.09 -1.78
N ASP A 195 11.00 -38.49 -1.45
CA ASP A 195 9.81 -38.36 -2.24
C ASP A 195 9.29 -36.93 -2.45
N LYS A 196 8.61 -36.81 -3.59
CA LYS A 196 7.99 -35.62 -4.16
C LYS A 196 6.96 -35.00 -3.21
N GLN A 197 7.15 -33.73 -2.87
CA GLN A 197 6.05 -32.81 -2.61
C GLN A 197 6.24 -31.54 -3.44
N SER A 198 5.26 -31.28 -4.30
CA SER A 198 5.25 -30.22 -5.30
C SER A 198 5.04 -28.85 -4.65
N PRO A 199 5.75 -27.80 -5.10
CA PRO A 199 5.43 -26.43 -4.71
C PRO A 199 4.17 -25.93 -5.44
N VAL A 200 3.28 -25.30 -4.69
CA VAL A 200 2.09 -24.61 -5.19
C VAL A 200 2.54 -23.42 -6.05
N ASN A 201 2.21 -23.48 -7.33
CA ASN A 201 2.50 -22.46 -8.33
C ASN A 201 1.43 -21.37 -8.24
N LEU A 202 1.81 -20.14 -7.91
CA LEU A 202 0.93 -18.97 -8.03
C LEU A 202 0.86 -18.59 -9.52
N SER A 203 -0.05 -19.23 -10.25
CA SER A 203 -0.43 -18.82 -11.60
C SER A 203 -1.46 -17.69 -11.53
N SER A 204 -1.18 -16.65 -12.32
CA SER A 204 -2.01 -15.48 -12.59
C SER A 204 -3.45 -15.86 -13.00
N PRO A 205 -4.47 -15.06 -12.63
CA PRO A 205 -5.82 -15.29 -13.12
C PRO A 205 -5.91 -14.94 -14.61
N THR A 206 -6.34 -15.94 -15.39
CA THR A 206 -6.80 -15.82 -16.77
C THR A 206 -8.02 -14.89 -16.79
N THR A 207 -7.95 -13.82 -17.58
CA THR A 207 -9.09 -12.97 -17.92
C THR A 207 -10.13 -13.79 -18.67
N THR A 208 -11.30 -13.96 -18.08
CA THR A 208 -12.49 -14.45 -18.78
C THR A 208 -13.19 -13.24 -19.38
N ASP A 209 -13.10 -13.11 -20.70
CA ASP A 209 -13.82 -12.10 -21.48
C ASP A 209 -15.33 -12.35 -21.39
N GLY A 210 -15.99 -11.56 -20.55
CA GLY A 210 -17.44 -11.48 -20.43
C GLY A 210 -17.98 -10.32 -21.26
N ASN A 211 -18.21 -10.61 -22.54
CA ASN A 211 -18.98 -9.81 -23.48
C ASN A 211 -20.43 -9.60 -22.98
N SER A 212 -20.84 -8.35 -22.76
CA SER A 212 -22.26 -7.96 -22.76
C SER A 212 -22.43 -6.63 -23.48
N ASN A 213 -22.70 -6.78 -24.77
CA ASN A 213 -23.37 -5.81 -25.63
C ASN A 213 -24.79 -5.50 -25.11
N THR A 214 -25.41 -4.44 -25.67
CA THR A 214 -26.81 -3.96 -25.50
C THR A 214 -27.00 -3.00 -24.31
N THR A 215 -27.65 -1.83 -24.41
CA THR A 215 -28.72 -1.39 -25.31
C THR A 215 -28.88 0.14 -25.26
N SER A 216 -29.29 0.74 -26.39
CA SER A 216 -30.22 1.88 -26.55
C SER A 216 -29.90 3.29 -26.01
N ASP A 217 -29.59 4.20 -26.94
CA ASP A 217 -30.25 5.51 -27.12
C ASP A 217 -31.79 5.38 -26.99
N PRO A 218 -32.58 6.39 -26.55
CA PRO A 218 -32.51 7.78 -27.05
C PRO A 218 -32.93 8.90 -26.05
N MET A 219 -32.67 10.17 -26.40
CA MET A 219 -33.71 11.23 -26.59
C MET A 219 -33.12 12.64 -26.50
N ALA A 220 -33.27 13.36 -27.60
CA ALA A 220 -33.08 14.80 -27.70
C ALA A 220 -34.08 15.54 -26.80
N VAL A 221 -33.61 16.55 -26.07
CA VAL A 221 -34.45 17.55 -25.41
C VAL A 221 -34.18 18.89 -26.08
N ASP A 222 -35.14 19.31 -26.91
CA ASP A 222 -35.26 20.66 -27.44
C ASP A 222 -35.51 21.64 -26.29
N VAL A 223 -34.62 22.62 -26.12
CA VAL A 223 -34.78 23.72 -25.17
C VAL A 223 -35.35 24.92 -25.93
N GLN A 224 -36.65 25.17 -25.78
CA GLN A 224 -37.26 26.44 -26.19
C GLN A 224 -37.06 27.49 -25.09
N THR A 225 -36.26 28.50 -25.38
CA THR A 225 -36.14 29.73 -24.58
C THR A 225 -37.27 30.69 -24.96
N THR A 226 -38.22 30.87 -24.05
CA THR A 226 -39.20 31.97 -24.09
C THR A 226 -38.65 33.12 -23.25
N THR A 227 -38.32 34.23 -23.90
CA THR A 227 -37.98 35.51 -23.26
C THR A 227 -39.26 36.34 -23.09
N GLN A 228 -39.50 36.85 -21.88
CA GLN A 228 -40.38 37.99 -21.62
C GLN A 228 -39.53 39.21 -21.27
#